data_AF-A0AA95HV41-F1
#
_entry.id   AF-A0AA95HV41-F1
#
_cell.length_a   1.000
_cell.length_b   1.000
_cell.length_c   1.000
_cell.angle_alpha   90.00
_cell.angle_beta   90.00
_cell.angle_gamma   90.00
#
_symmetry.space_group_name_H-M   'P 1'
#
loop_
_entity.id
_entity.type
_entity.pdbx_description
1 polymer ?
#
loop_
_entity_poly.entity_id
_entity_poly.type
_entity_poly.pdbx_seq_one_letter_code
_entity_poly.pdbx_strand_id
1 'polypeptide(L)' 'MERENISYRLQSGKAQYIAKGGQVGKKTEYRKPKEKKAEQYSGVLKLLSKNYPIKMVSKLEGVSVSTVQRLKKEFCL' A
#
# COMPACT_ATOMS: atom_id res chain seq x y z
N MET A 1 32.94 -1.73 -16.21
CA MET A 1 33.93 -1.86 -15.12
C MET A 1 33.72 -0.88 -13.97
N GLU A 2 33.96 0.44 -14.10
CA GLU A 2 33.88 1.34 -12.92
C GLU A 2 32.49 1.38 -12.26
N ARG A 3 31.42 1.43 -13.06
CA ARG A 3 30.04 1.40 -12.54
C ARG A 3 29.70 0.11 -11.80
N GLU A 4 30.25 -1.03 -12.25
CA GLU A 4 30.00 -2.34 -11.64
C GLU A 4 30.70 -2.44 -10.29
N ASN A 5 31.93 -1.93 -10.20
CA ASN A 5 32.68 -1.89 -8.93
C ASN A 5 31.97 -1.01 -7.89
N ILE A 6 31.45 0.15 -8.30
CA ILE A 6 30.67 1.02 -7.43
C ILE A 6 29.38 0.32 -6.97
N SER A 7 28.67 -0.33 -7.90
CA SER A 7 27.45 -1.08 -7.59
C SER A 7 27.72 -2.22 -6.59
N TYR A 8 28.78 -2.99 -6.81
CA TYR A 8 29.20 -4.07 -5.92
C TYR A 8 29.48 -3.57 -4.50
N ARG A 9 30.21 -2.46 -4.37
CA ARG A 9 30.51 -1.86 -3.05
C ARG A 9 29.24 -1.39 -2.33
N LEU A 10 28.34 -0.72 -3.05
CA LEU A 10 27.07 -0.25 -2.49
C LEU A 10 26.18 -1.42 -2.05
N GLN A 11 26.11 -2.49 -2.86
CA GLN A 11 25.31 -3.67 -2.55
C GLN A 11 25.87 -4.46 -1.37
N SER A 12 27.20 -4.60 -1.30
CA SER A 12 27.88 -5.26 -0.17
C SER A 12 27.64 -4.53 1.15
N GLY A 13 27.81 -3.19 1.17
CA GLY A 13 27.52 -2.38 2.35
C GLY A 13 26.05 -2.45 2.78
N LYS A 14 25.13 -2.40 1.81
CA LYS A 14 23.68 -2.57 2.07
C LYS A 14 23.38 -3.94 2.66
N ALA A 15 23.96 -5.00 2.13
CA ALA A 15 23.76 -6.37 2.63
C ALA A 15 24.26 -6.52 4.07
N GLN A 16 25.41 -5.95 4.40
CA GLN A 16 25.96 -5.95 5.75
C GLN A 16 25.06 -5.20 6.75
N TYR A 17 24.52 -4.04 6.36
CA TYR A 17 23.60 -3.28 7.21
C TYR A 17 22.31 -4.06 7.49
N ILE A 18 21.74 -4.70 6.47
CA ILE A 18 20.55 -5.56 6.61
C ILE A 18 20.85 -6.76 7.51
N ALA A 19 22.00 -7.41 7.34
CA ALA A 19 22.41 -8.55 8.16
C ALA A 19 22.60 -8.18 9.64
N LYS A 20 22.99 -6.94 9.94
CA LYS A 20 23.09 -6.39 11.30
C LYS A 20 21.75 -5.93 11.90
N GLY A 21 20.63 -6.21 11.22
CA GLY A 21 19.28 -5.82 11.66
C GLY A 21 18.87 -4.40 11.27
N GLY A 22 19.65 -3.73 10.43
CA GLY A 22 19.29 -2.44 9.85
C GLY A 22 18.11 -2.57 8.88
N GLN A 23 17.11 -1.70 9.04
CA GLN A 23 15.97 -1.65 8.12
C GLN A 23 16.25 -0.62 7.02
N VAL A 24 16.11 -1.04 5.77
CA VAL A 24 16.22 -0.16 4.60
C VAL A 24 14.84 0.15 4.04
N GLY A 25 14.63 1.38 3.57
CA GLY A 25 13.36 1.83 2.99
C GLY A 25 12.63 2.84 3.86
N LYS A 26 11.39 3.16 3.49
CA LYS A 26 10.57 4.13 4.20
C LYS A 26 10.17 3.56 5.57
N LYS A 27 10.39 4.34 6.62
CA LYS A 27 9.92 3.99 7.97
C LYS A 27 8.40 3.73 7.97
N THR A 28 7.99 2.65 8.62
CA THR A 28 6.58 2.25 8.79
C THR A 28 5.83 3.10 9.83
N GLU A 29 6.30 4.32 10.11
CA GLU A 29 5.91 5.10 11.29
C GLU A 29 4.41 5.44 11.36
N TYR A 30 3.66 5.36 10.26
CA TYR A 30 2.20 5.36 10.36
C TYR A 30 1.50 4.71 9.16
N ARG A 31 0.84 3.58 9.39
CA ARG A 31 -0.21 3.04 8.51
C ARG A 31 -1.55 3.28 9.20
N LYS A 32 -2.45 4.04 8.56
CA LYS A 32 -3.79 4.30 9.10
C LYS A 32 -4.47 2.96 9.44
N PRO A 33 -4.94 2.75 10.68
CA PRO A 33 -5.52 1.48 11.11
C PRO A 33 -6.78 1.16 10.31
N LYS A 34 -7.10 -0.13 10.20
CA LYS A 34 -8.23 -0.61 9.38
C LYS A 34 -9.57 0.00 9.82
N GLU A 35 -9.76 0.18 11.13
CA GLU A 35 -10.98 0.77 11.71
C GLU A 35 -11.21 2.20 11.23
N LYS A 36 -10.20 3.08 11.37
CA LYS A 36 -10.29 4.47 10.88
C LYS A 36 -10.44 4.57 9.36
N LYS A 37 -10.00 3.56 8.60
CA LYS A 37 -10.26 3.48 7.15
C LYS A 37 -11.69 3.02 6.87
N ALA A 38 -12.20 2.04 7.62
CA ALA A 38 -13.56 1.55 7.47
C ALA A 38 -14.59 2.65 7.76
N GLU A 39 -14.32 3.51 8.74
CA GLU A 39 -15.15 4.68 9.04
C GLU A 39 -15.12 5.71 7.90
N GLN A 40 -13.93 6.08 7.43
CA GLN A 40 -13.76 7.03 6.32
C GLN A 40 -14.40 6.56 5.01
N TYR A 41 -14.34 5.26 4.72
CA TYR A 41 -14.84 4.67 3.47
C TYR A 41 -16.09 3.82 3.67
N SER A 42 -16.88 4.14 4.70
CA SER A 42 -18.07 3.36 5.06
C SER A 42 -19.10 3.27 3.92
N GLY A 43 -19.27 4.34 3.14
CA GLY A 43 -20.13 4.35 1.93
C GLY A 43 -19.64 3.40 0.84
N VAL A 44 -18.35 3.49 0.51
CA VAL A 44 -17.68 2.57 -0.44
C VAL A 44 -17.82 1.11 -0.01
N LEU A 45 -17.59 0.80 1.27
CA LEU A 45 -17.67 -0.58 1.79
C LEU A 45 -19.10 -1.13 1.74
N LYS A 46 -20.12 -0.31 2.07
CA LYS A 46 -21.53 -0.70 1.95
C LYS A 46 -21.91 -1.03 0.50
N LEU A 47 -21.45 -0.23 -0.45
CA LEU A 47 -21.73 -0.46 -1.87
C LEU A 47 -20.98 -1.68 -2.41
N LEU A 48 -19.73 -1.91 -1.99
CA LEU A 48 -18.99 -3.12 -2.33
C LEU A 48 -19.63 -4.38 -1.75
N SER A 49 -20.14 -4.33 -0.50
CA SER A 49 -20.85 -5.46 0.12
C SER A 49 -22.14 -5.82 -0.62
N LYS A 50 -22.80 -4.85 -1.27
CA LYS A 50 -23.96 -5.08 -2.15
C LYS A 50 -23.57 -5.51 -3.57
N ASN A 51 -22.29 -5.79 -3.81
CA ASN A 51 -21.73 -6.26 -5.08
C ASN A 51 -21.89 -5.29 -6.26
N TYR A 52 -21.92 -3.97 -6.00
CA TYR A 52 -21.97 -2.97 -7.07
C TYR A 52 -20.64 -2.91 -7.86
N PRO A 53 -20.69 -2.53 -9.15
CA PRO A 53 -19.49 -2.39 -9.97
C PRO A 53 -18.54 -1.31 -9.44
N ILE A 54 -17.23 -1.61 -9.40
CA ILE A 54 -16.18 -0.72 -8.87
C ILE A 54 -16.20 0.68 -9.50
N LYS A 55 -16.44 0.77 -10.82
CA LYS A 55 -16.54 2.06 -11.53
C LYS A 55 -17.73 2.89 -11.05
N MET A 56 -18.86 2.25 -10.75
CA MET A 56 -20.05 2.93 -10.25
C MET A 56 -19.82 3.44 -8.83
N VAL A 57 -19.25 2.60 -7.95
CA VAL A 57 -18.91 2.98 -6.57
C VAL A 57 -17.92 4.15 -6.54
N SER A 58 -16.90 4.13 -7.40
CA SER A 58 -15.93 5.22 -7.55
C SER A 58 -16.59 6.54 -7.93
N LYS A 59 -17.56 6.52 -8.86
CA LYS A 59 -18.27 7.72 -9.31
C LYS A 59 -19.24 8.26 -8.26
N LEU A 60 -19.94 7.39 -7.54
CA LEU A 60 -20.92 7.76 -6.51
C LEU A 60 -20.26 8.40 -5.29
N GLU A 61 -19.17 7.82 -4.82
CA GLU A 61 -18.48 8.25 -3.59
C GLU A 61 -17.37 9.27 -3.86
N GLY A 62 -17.09 9.61 -5.13
CA GLY A 62 -16.03 10.55 -5.51
C GLY A 62 -14.61 10.05 -5.20
N VAL A 63 -14.45 8.74 -5.01
CA VAL A 63 -13.18 8.09 -4.65
C VAL A 63 -12.52 7.51 -5.90
N SER A 64 -11.19 7.56 -6.01
CA SER A 64 -10.48 6.97 -7.15
C SER A 64 -10.66 5.46 -7.26
N VAL A 65 -10.71 4.95 -8.49
CA VAL A 65 -10.87 3.51 -8.79
C VAL A 65 -9.81 2.66 -8.08
N SER A 66 -8.55 3.13 -8.04
CA SER A 66 -7.45 2.43 -7.38
C SER A 66 -7.65 2.31 -5.87
N THR A 67 -8.29 3.30 -5.24
CA THR A 67 -8.61 3.27 -3.81
C THR A 67 -9.75 2.28 -3.54
N VAL A 68 -10.79 2.27 -4.36
CA VAL A 68 -11.89 1.29 -4.24
C VAL A 68 -11.37 -0.14 -4.43
N GLN A 69 -10.49 -0.37 -5.40
CA GLN A 69 -9.84 -1.69 -5.60
C GLN A 69 -8.97 -2.09 -4.41
N ARG A 70 -8.19 -1.16 -3.84
CA ARG A 70 -7.40 -1.42 -2.64
C ARG A 70 -8.28 -1.77 -1.44
N LEU A 71 -9.39 -1.06 -1.24
CA LEU A 71 -10.35 -1.35 -0.18
C LEU A 71 -11.00 -2.72 -0.38
N LYS A 72 -11.41 -3.04 -1.61
CA LYS A 72 -11.92 -4.38 -1.95
C LYS A 72 -10.94 -5.48 -1.55
N LYS A 73 -9.66 -5.32 -1.91
CA LYS A 73 -8.59 -6.27 -1.54
C LYS A 73 -8.26 -6.28 -0.04
N GLU A 74 -8.26 -5.12 0.62
CA GLU A 74 -7.90 -4.99 2.04
C GLU A 74 -9.00 -5.52 2.98
N PHE A 75 -10.25 -5.52 2.53
CA PHE A 75 -11.43 -6.02 3.25
C PHE A 75 -11.98 -7.35 2.73
N CYS A 76 -11.38 -7.95 1.70
CA CYS A 76 -11.77 -9.26 1.13
C CYS A 76 -13.25 -9.35 0.71
N LEU A 77 -13.79 -8.24 0.18
CA LEU A 77 -15.12 -8.13 -0.45
C LEU A 77 -14.99 -8.29 -1.97
#